data_AF-A0A291QR90-F1
#
_entry.id   AF-A0A291QR90-F1
#
_cell.length_a   1.000
_cell.length_b   1.000
_cell.length_c   1.000
_cell.angle_alpha   90.00
_cell.angle_beta   90.00
_cell.angle_gamma   90.00
#
_symmetry.space_group_name_H-M   'P 1'
#
loop_
_entity.id
_entity.type
_entity.pdbx_description
1 polymer ?
#
loop_
_entity_poly.entity_id
_entity_poly.type
_entity_poly.pdbx_seq_one_letter_code
_entity_poly.pdbx_strand_id
1 'polypeptide(L)'
;MKKGNNEGVFWTSFSDLMTSLFFIVLTLYVLTFLMLKKKEKELQNTVDDLQHKLEVYDMVEQNLKPLKEDTKLFRYEEAYKRFTLAFDVNFKLGKHDILPGQLLNYSFTVEKIKEVGYQLQNTIYSLAKSKTNNPGMENVSYLVIIAGSASHLSDGYQLNDYELSYRRAYSLWNYWKSIGINFEADRYNGLVDLQIAGNGWGGVGRFPRDPKNHYKSEVKNQRFIIQIVPKIGKAN
;
A
#
# COMPACT_ATOMS: atom_id res chain seq x y z
N MET A 1 29.88 -78.57 39.59
CA MET A 1 29.57 -77.73 38.41
C MET A 1 28.60 -76.63 38.83
N LYS A 2 29.09 -75.39 39.04
CA LYS A 2 28.25 -74.24 39.40
C LYS A 2 27.64 -73.64 38.13
N LYS A 3 26.35 -73.88 37.91
CA LYS A 3 25.51 -73.24 36.89
C LYS A 3 24.75 -72.13 37.63
N GLY A 4 24.94 -70.84 37.31
CA GLY A 4 24.11 -69.81 37.96
C GLY A 4 24.52 -68.34 37.99
N ASN A 5 25.59 -67.87 37.32
CA ASN A 5 25.97 -66.45 37.38
C ASN A 5 25.73 -65.62 36.10
N ASN A 6 25.43 -66.25 34.95
CA ASN A 6 25.30 -65.49 33.69
C ASN A 6 23.91 -64.89 33.47
N GLU A 7 22.84 -65.49 34.00
CA GLU A 7 21.48 -64.98 33.83
C GLU A 7 21.27 -63.67 34.63
N GLY A 8 21.73 -63.61 35.88
CA GLY A 8 21.63 -62.40 36.70
C GLY A 8 22.41 -61.19 36.13
N VAL A 9 23.56 -61.43 35.50
CA VAL A 9 24.36 -60.39 34.83
C VAL A 9 23.70 -59.89 33.55
N PHE A 10 23.03 -60.77 32.79
CA PHE A 10 22.26 -60.38 31.61
C PHE A 10 21.06 -59.49 31.98
N TRP A 11 20.26 -59.90 32.96
CA TRP A 11 19.06 -59.15 33.36
C TRP A 11 19.38 -57.78 33.97
N THR A 12 20.46 -57.67 34.74
CA THR A 12 20.92 -56.38 35.28
C THR A 12 21.40 -55.44 34.18
N SER A 13 22.20 -55.94 33.23
CA SER A 13 22.68 -55.15 32.08
C SER A 13 21.54 -54.75 31.13
N PHE A 14 20.57 -55.64 30.90
CA PHE A 14 19.37 -55.35 30.10
C PHE A 14 18.48 -54.31 30.78
N SER A 15 18.26 -54.44 32.10
CA SER A 15 17.51 -53.45 32.88
C SER A 15 18.17 -52.07 32.82
N ASP A 16 19.50 -51.99 32.95
CA ASP A 16 20.26 -50.73 32.86
C ASP A 16 20.23 -50.10 31.47
N LEU A 17 20.27 -50.92 30.40
CA LEU A 17 20.07 -50.45 29.03
C LEU A 17 18.67 -49.85 28.84
N MET A 18 17.63 -50.53 29.36
CA MET A 18 16.24 -50.10 29.23
C MET A 18 15.96 -48.81 30.01
N THR A 19 16.50 -48.67 31.22
CA THR A 19 16.38 -47.42 32.00
C THR A 19 17.13 -46.28 31.34
N SER A 20 18.36 -46.52 30.86
CA SER A 20 19.15 -45.52 30.13
C SER A 20 18.46 -45.06 28.86
N LEU A 21 17.92 -45.99 28.06
CA LEU A 21 17.15 -45.67 26.86
C LEU A 21 15.87 -44.90 27.20
N PHE A 22 15.17 -45.29 28.27
CA PHE A 22 13.99 -44.56 28.76
C PHE A 22 14.34 -43.11 29.12
N PHE A 23 15.44 -42.85 29.82
CA PHE A 23 15.86 -41.49 30.14
C PHE A 23 16.24 -40.68 28.91
N ILE A 24 16.89 -41.28 27.90
CA ILE A 24 17.20 -40.62 26.63
C ILE A 24 15.90 -40.22 25.91
N VAL A 25 14.95 -41.15 25.78
CA VAL A 25 13.65 -40.89 25.12
C VAL A 25 12.84 -39.86 25.91
N LEU A 26 12.81 -39.93 27.24
CA LEU A 26 12.14 -38.96 28.10
C LEU A 26 12.72 -37.54 27.92
N THR A 27 14.05 -37.43 27.87
CA THR A 27 14.73 -36.15 27.66
C THR A 27 14.40 -35.57 26.29
N LEU A 28 14.43 -36.39 25.23
CA LEU A 28 14.02 -35.98 23.89
C LEU A 28 12.56 -35.56 23.84
N TYR A 29 11.66 -36.29 24.53
CA TYR A 29 10.25 -35.95 24.63
C TYR A 29 10.04 -34.59 25.32
N VAL A 30 10.70 -34.32 26.44
CA VAL A 30 10.59 -33.03 27.13
C VAL A 30 11.12 -31.89 26.25
N LEU A 31 12.28 -32.07 25.62
CA LEU A 31 12.86 -31.06 24.73
C LEU A 31 11.95 -30.76 23.54
N THR A 32 11.43 -31.80 22.88
CA THR A 32 10.50 -31.67 21.75
C THR A 32 9.20 -31.01 22.18
N PHE A 33 8.63 -31.38 23.32
CA PHE A 33 7.42 -30.73 23.85
C PHE A 33 7.62 -29.23 24.09
N LEU A 34 8.74 -28.83 24.71
CA LEU A 34 9.07 -27.43 24.93
C LEU A 34 9.24 -26.66 23.60
N MET A 35 9.93 -27.27 22.62
CA MET A 35 10.08 -26.69 21.28
C MET A 35 8.73 -26.54 20.57
N LEU A 36 7.87 -27.55 20.63
CA LEU A 36 6.53 -27.52 20.04
C LEU A 36 5.67 -26.43 20.67
N LYS A 37 5.69 -26.29 22.00
CA LYS A 37 4.96 -25.22 22.71
C LYS A 37 5.43 -23.83 22.32
N LYS A 38 6.74 -23.64 22.14
CA LYS A 38 7.29 -22.38 21.63
C LYS A 38 6.80 -22.10 20.20
N LYS A 39 6.83 -23.12 19.33
CA LYS A 39 6.37 -23.01 17.93
C LYS A 39 4.88 -22.74 17.81
N GLU A 40 4.06 -23.38 18.65
CA GLU A 40 2.62 -23.14 18.75
C GLU A 40 2.33 -21.67 19.09
N LYS A 41 3.05 -21.10 20.07
CA LYS A 41 2.93 -19.68 20.41
C LYS A 41 3.36 -18.74 19.28
N GLU A 42 4.48 -19.04 18.61
CA GLU A 42 4.93 -18.26 17.44
C GLU A 42 3.90 -18.28 16.31
N LEU A 43 3.29 -19.45 16.07
CA LEU A 43 2.27 -19.62 15.05
C LEU A 43 0.98 -18.88 15.42
N GLN A 44 0.54 -18.97 16.67
CA GLN A 44 -0.64 -18.24 17.16
C GLN A 44 -0.48 -16.73 16.98
N ASN A 45 0.66 -16.17 17.41
CA ASN A 45 0.95 -14.75 17.21
C ASN A 45 0.94 -14.34 15.73
N THR A 46 1.37 -15.23 14.83
CA THR A 46 1.36 -14.99 13.38
C THR A 46 -0.07 -14.99 12.83
N VAL A 47 -0.90 -15.92 13.30
CA VAL A 47 -2.33 -15.97 12.93
C VAL A 47 -3.03 -14.69 13.38
N ASP A 48 -2.80 -14.25 14.62
CA ASP A 48 -3.41 -13.05 15.17
C ASP A 48 -2.97 -11.79 14.40
N ASP A 49 -1.69 -11.66 14.05
CA ASP A 49 -1.18 -10.55 13.22
C ASP A 49 -1.76 -10.55 11.79
N LEU A 50 -1.91 -11.72 11.18
CA LEU A 50 -2.53 -11.85 9.86
C LEU A 50 -4.02 -11.51 9.89
N GLN A 51 -4.75 -11.95 10.91
CA GLN A 51 -6.16 -11.59 11.11
C GLN A 51 -6.32 -10.08 11.27
N HIS A 52 -5.49 -9.47 12.13
CA HIS A 52 -5.51 -8.02 12.31
C HIS A 52 -5.25 -7.26 11.01
N LYS A 53 -4.27 -7.69 10.21
CA LYS A 53 -4.00 -7.08 8.90
C LYS A 53 -5.18 -7.21 7.95
N LEU A 54 -5.83 -8.37 7.90
CA LEU A 54 -7.02 -8.58 7.06
C LEU A 54 -8.16 -7.66 7.44
N GLU A 55 -8.46 -7.50 8.73
CA GLU A 55 -9.49 -6.58 9.23
C GLU A 55 -9.21 -5.14 8.79
N VAL A 56 -7.97 -4.67 8.93
CA VAL A 56 -7.57 -3.34 8.47
C VAL A 56 -7.71 -3.21 6.96
N TYR A 57 -7.31 -4.22 6.18
CA TYR A 57 -7.48 -4.21 4.73
C TYR A 57 -8.96 -4.09 4.32
N ASP A 58 -9.84 -4.87 4.95
CA ASP A 58 -11.28 -4.84 4.67
C ASP A 58 -11.89 -3.48 5.00
N MET A 59 -11.51 -2.89 6.13
CA MET A 59 -11.97 -1.55 6.51
C MET A 59 -11.48 -0.48 5.54
N VAL A 60 -10.24 -0.59 5.05
CA VAL A 60 -9.70 0.34 4.04
C VAL A 60 -10.45 0.19 2.74
N GLU A 61 -10.68 -1.03 2.27
CA GLU A 61 -11.46 -1.33 1.07
C GLU A 61 -12.88 -0.75 1.16
N GLN A 62 -13.54 -0.88 2.31
CA GLN A 62 -14.86 -0.27 2.55
C GLN A 62 -14.81 1.26 2.53
N ASN A 63 -13.81 1.88 3.15
CA ASN A 63 -13.66 3.33 3.16
C ASN A 63 -13.29 3.89 1.78
N LEU A 64 -12.59 3.12 0.94
CA LEU A 64 -12.24 3.51 -0.42
C LEU A 64 -13.35 3.22 -1.45
N LYS A 65 -14.37 2.45 -1.07
CA LYS A 65 -15.51 2.11 -1.94
C LYS A 65 -16.17 3.34 -2.59
N PRO A 66 -16.42 4.47 -1.90
CA PRO A 66 -16.96 5.67 -2.53
C PRO A 66 -16.08 6.24 -3.66
N LEU A 67 -14.74 6.11 -3.58
CA LEU A 67 -13.83 6.50 -4.66
C LEU A 67 -13.87 5.51 -5.83
N LYS A 68 -14.01 4.21 -5.53
CA LYS A 68 -14.07 3.16 -6.55
C LYS A 68 -15.38 3.21 -7.35
N GLU A 69 -16.48 3.58 -6.70
CA GLU A 69 -17.81 3.68 -7.32
C GLU A 69 -18.03 5.01 -8.05
N ASP A 70 -17.29 6.07 -7.70
CA ASP A 70 -17.35 7.35 -8.41
C ASP A 70 -16.62 7.31 -9.75
N THR A 71 -17.32 6.79 -10.75
CA THR A 71 -16.84 6.71 -12.14
C THR A 71 -16.79 8.06 -12.87
N LYS A 72 -17.30 9.15 -12.27
CA LYS A 72 -17.30 10.49 -12.87
C LYS A 72 -16.01 11.24 -12.56
N LEU A 73 -15.43 11.01 -11.38
CA LEU A 73 -14.20 11.66 -10.94
C LEU A 73 -13.00 10.75 -11.01
N PHE A 74 -13.18 9.46 -10.71
CA PHE A 74 -12.09 8.50 -10.60
C PHE A 74 -12.27 7.31 -11.55
N ARG A 75 -11.14 6.77 -11.97
CA ARG A 75 -11.03 5.45 -12.58
C ARG A 75 -10.10 4.62 -11.71
N TYR A 76 -10.65 3.60 -11.06
CA TYR A 76 -9.84 2.65 -10.30
C TYR A 76 -9.22 1.61 -11.24
N GLU A 77 -7.90 1.54 -11.24
CA GLU A 77 -7.14 0.55 -12.02
C GLU A 77 -6.78 -0.63 -11.12
N GLU A 78 -7.66 -1.63 -11.07
CA GLU A 78 -7.56 -2.77 -10.14
C GLU A 78 -6.22 -3.50 -10.23
N ALA A 79 -5.71 -3.72 -11.45
CA ALA A 79 -4.41 -4.34 -11.71
C ALA A 79 -3.23 -3.60 -11.05
N TYR A 80 -3.38 -2.30 -10.77
CA TYR A 80 -2.34 -1.45 -10.21
C TYR A 80 -2.71 -0.86 -8.84
N LYS A 81 -3.89 -1.21 -8.30
CA LYS A 81 -4.42 -0.73 -7.01
C LYS A 81 -4.32 0.79 -6.84
N ARG A 82 -4.65 1.55 -7.88
CA ARG A 82 -4.51 3.01 -7.91
C ARG A 82 -5.70 3.68 -8.58
N PHE A 83 -5.86 4.97 -8.32
CA PHE A 83 -6.86 5.81 -8.96
C PHE A 83 -6.19 6.72 -10.00
N THR A 84 -6.81 6.84 -11.16
CA THR A 84 -6.55 7.92 -12.12
C THR A 84 -7.78 8.80 -12.21
N LEU A 85 -7.64 10.02 -12.72
CA LEU A 85 -8.81 10.85 -12.97
C LEU A 85 -9.63 10.28 -14.14
N ALA A 86 -10.96 10.37 -14.05
CA ALA A 86 -11.88 9.90 -15.09
C ALA A 86 -11.97 10.85 -16.30
N PHE A 87 -11.33 12.02 -16.21
CA PHE A 87 -11.30 13.06 -17.23
C PHE A 87 -9.86 13.48 -17.53
N ASP A 88 -9.64 14.00 -18.74
CA ASP A 88 -8.31 14.43 -19.17
C ASP A 88 -7.94 15.79 -18.58
N VAL A 89 -6.71 15.89 -18.04
CA VAL A 89 -6.09 17.16 -17.65
C VAL A 89 -5.07 17.54 -18.70
N ASN A 90 -5.55 18.24 -19.73
CA ASN A 90 -4.73 18.63 -20.87
C ASN A 90 -4.00 19.94 -20.60
N PHE A 91 -2.73 19.83 -20.22
CA PHE A 91 -1.81 20.96 -20.16
C PHE A 91 -1.39 21.38 -21.58
N LYS A 92 -1.18 22.68 -21.76
CA LYS A 92 -0.45 23.18 -22.94
C LYS A 92 1.00 22.63 -22.90
N LEU A 93 1.65 22.63 -24.07
CA LEU A 93 3.00 22.08 -24.20
C LEU A 93 3.98 22.71 -23.19
N GLY A 94 4.70 21.86 -22.45
CA GLY A 94 5.66 22.28 -21.41
C GLY A 94 5.04 22.92 -20.17
N LYS A 95 3.71 23.04 -20.09
CA LYS A 95 3.02 23.66 -18.96
C LYS A 95 2.69 22.65 -17.86
N HIS A 96 2.64 23.17 -16.64
CA HIS A 96 2.42 22.38 -15.43
C HIS A 96 1.49 23.05 -14.40
N ASP A 97 1.34 24.37 -14.45
CA ASP A 97 0.51 25.09 -13.50
C ASP A 97 -0.99 24.91 -13.76
N ILE A 98 -1.78 24.85 -12.69
CA ILE A 98 -3.26 24.90 -12.74
C ILE A 98 -3.68 26.37 -12.66
N LEU A 99 -3.44 27.11 -13.75
CA LEU A 99 -3.76 28.54 -13.88
C LEU A 99 -4.41 28.84 -15.25
N PRO A 100 -5.12 29.97 -15.38
CA PRO A 100 -5.65 30.41 -16.67
C PRO A 100 -4.54 30.48 -17.72
N GLY A 101 -4.82 29.97 -18.91
CA GLY A 101 -3.87 29.96 -20.02
C GLY A 101 -2.83 28.84 -20.01
N GLN A 102 -2.77 27.99 -18.97
CA GLN A 102 -1.85 26.84 -18.89
C GLN A 102 -2.53 25.51 -19.26
N LEU A 103 -3.84 25.41 -19.03
CA LEU A 103 -4.69 24.28 -19.40
C LEU A 103 -5.50 24.59 -20.67
N LEU A 104 -5.81 23.58 -21.49
CA LEU A 104 -6.63 23.75 -22.69
C LEU A 104 -8.09 24.09 -22.38
N ASN A 105 -8.67 23.47 -21.34
CA ASN A 105 -10.05 23.71 -20.90
C ASN A 105 -10.09 24.09 -19.41
N TYR A 106 -9.39 25.18 -19.07
CA TYR A 106 -9.13 25.59 -17.68
C TYR A 106 -10.39 25.58 -16.80
N SER A 107 -11.45 26.30 -17.18
CA SER A 107 -12.63 26.48 -16.33
C SER A 107 -13.36 25.18 -16.01
N PHE A 108 -13.44 24.25 -16.97
CA PHE A 108 -14.05 22.94 -16.72
C PHE A 108 -13.11 22.05 -15.89
N THR A 109 -11.83 22.01 -16.26
CA THR A 109 -10.84 21.12 -15.62
C THR A 109 -10.60 21.50 -14.16
N VAL A 110 -10.55 22.79 -13.83
CA VAL A 110 -10.26 23.27 -12.45
C VAL A 110 -11.40 22.95 -11.48
N GLU A 111 -12.66 23.05 -11.93
CA GLU A 111 -13.82 22.64 -11.14
C GLU A 111 -13.83 21.12 -10.91
N LYS A 112 -13.51 20.32 -11.93
CA LYS A 112 -13.38 18.87 -11.77
C LYS A 112 -12.25 18.47 -10.84
N ILE A 113 -11.10 19.14 -10.92
CA ILE A 113 -9.97 18.93 -9.99
C ILE A 113 -10.37 19.29 -8.55
N LYS A 114 -11.17 20.33 -8.37
CA LYS A 114 -11.72 20.71 -7.06
C LYS A 114 -12.67 19.63 -6.50
N GLU A 115 -13.59 19.13 -7.32
CA GLU A 115 -14.49 18.01 -6.94
C GLU A 115 -13.69 16.77 -6.51
N VAL A 116 -12.66 16.39 -7.27
CA VAL A 116 -11.73 15.29 -6.93
C VAL A 116 -11.08 15.53 -5.57
N GLY A 117 -10.56 16.73 -5.33
CA GLY A 117 -9.90 17.08 -4.08
C GLY A 117 -10.83 16.94 -2.87
N TYR A 118 -12.07 17.43 -2.96
CA TYR A 118 -13.05 17.29 -1.88
C TYR A 118 -13.45 15.83 -1.63
N GLN A 119 -13.65 15.05 -2.70
CA GLN A 119 -13.99 13.64 -2.56
C GLN A 119 -12.85 12.85 -1.89
N LEU A 120 -11.60 13.15 -2.24
CA LEU A 120 -10.41 12.58 -1.60
C LEU A 120 -10.31 13.02 -0.12
N GLN A 121 -10.56 14.30 0.18
CA GLN A 121 -10.55 14.82 1.55
C GLN A 121 -11.61 14.16 2.43
N ASN A 122 -12.83 13.98 1.92
CA ASN A 122 -13.91 13.30 2.62
C ASN A 122 -13.52 11.85 2.94
N THR A 123 -12.84 11.19 2.01
CA THR A 123 -12.41 9.80 2.19
C THR A 123 -11.31 9.67 3.23
N ILE A 124 -10.28 10.52 3.18
CA ILE A 124 -9.23 10.56 4.20
C ILE A 124 -9.82 10.94 5.57
N TYR A 125 -10.84 11.79 5.60
CA TYR A 125 -11.56 12.07 6.84
C TYR A 125 -12.31 10.84 7.39
N SER A 126 -12.98 10.07 6.54
CA SER A 126 -13.62 8.80 6.95
C SER A 126 -12.61 7.79 7.49
N LEU A 127 -11.42 7.72 6.90
CA LEU A 127 -10.30 6.91 7.42
C LEU A 127 -9.84 7.41 8.80
N ALA A 128 -9.68 8.73 8.99
CA ALA A 128 -9.32 9.32 10.28
C ALA A 128 -10.36 9.02 11.38
N LYS A 129 -11.65 9.13 11.02
CA LYS A 129 -12.76 8.81 11.92
C LYS A 129 -12.79 7.32 12.26
N SER A 130 -12.57 6.46 11.27
CA SER A 130 -12.47 5.01 11.48
C SER A 130 -11.33 4.67 12.45
N LYS A 131 -10.16 5.31 12.30
CA LYS A 131 -9.03 5.14 13.23
C LYS A 131 -9.39 5.53 14.66
N THR A 132 -10.06 6.66 14.83
CA THR A 132 -10.45 7.18 16.16
C THR A 132 -11.45 6.27 16.87
N ASN A 133 -12.35 5.63 16.11
CA ASN A 133 -13.42 4.81 16.67
C ASN A 133 -13.05 3.34 16.91
N ASN A 134 -11.91 2.88 16.39
CA ASN A 134 -11.53 1.46 16.42
C ASN A 134 -10.13 1.32 17.04
N PRO A 135 -10.00 0.76 18.26
CA PRO A 135 -8.71 0.58 18.93
C PRO A 135 -7.69 -0.22 18.10
N GLY A 136 -8.15 -1.20 17.31
CA GLY A 136 -7.27 -1.95 16.39
C GLY A 136 -6.57 -1.07 15.35
N MET A 137 -7.06 0.13 15.06
CA MET A 137 -6.47 1.01 14.04
C MET A 137 -5.40 1.97 14.59
N GLU A 138 -5.06 1.91 15.88
CA GLU A 138 -4.09 2.81 16.50
C GLU A 138 -2.76 2.84 15.73
N ASN A 139 -2.28 1.66 15.32
CA ASN A 139 -1.02 1.47 14.60
C ASN A 139 -1.18 1.50 13.06
N VAL A 140 -2.30 2.02 12.55
CA VAL A 140 -2.57 2.14 11.11
C VAL A 140 -2.32 3.57 10.65
N SER A 141 -1.54 3.72 9.59
CA SER A 141 -1.34 4.97 8.86
C SER A 141 -1.45 4.73 7.35
N TYR A 142 -1.42 5.78 6.55
CA TYR A 142 -1.66 5.72 5.11
C TYR A 142 -0.59 6.48 4.36
N LEU A 143 0.05 5.82 3.41
CA LEU A 143 0.85 6.48 2.39
C LEU A 143 -0.09 6.98 1.30
N VAL A 144 -0.22 8.30 1.18
CA VAL A 144 -0.99 8.95 0.11
C VAL A 144 -0.01 9.48 -0.92
N ILE A 145 -0.08 8.97 -2.14
CA ILE A 145 0.81 9.38 -3.23
C ILE A 145 0.01 10.16 -4.25
N ILE A 146 0.41 11.39 -4.54
CA ILE A 146 -0.07 12.20 -5.66
C ILE A 146 1.05 12.24 -6.69
N ALA A 147 0.87 11.50 -7.78
CA ALA A 147 1.86 11.39 -8.84
C ALA A 147 1.35 11.99 -10.15
N GLY A 148 2.20 12.73 -10.84
CA GLY A 148 1.97 13.18 -12.20
C GLY A 148 2.64 12.24 -13.20
N SER A 149 2.05 12.14 -14.38
CA SER A 149 2.63 11.46 -15.55
C SER A 149 2.77 12.44 -16.71
N ALA A 150 3.81 12.24 -17.52
CA ALA A 150 4.08 13.00 -18.74
C ALA A 150 3.89 12.12 -19.98
N SER A 151 3.47 12.79 -21.07
CA SER A 151 3.59 12.27 -22.42
C SER A 151 5.04 12.35 -22.88
N HIS A 152 5.49 11.39 -23.68
CA HIS A 152 6.80 11.45 -24.34
C HIS A 152 6.69 12.24 -25.65
N LEU A 153 6.30 13.52 -25.54
CA LEU A 153 6.09 14.46 -26.65
C LEU A 153 6.93 15.73 -26.51
N SER A 154 7.80 15.77 -25.49
CA SER A 154 8.72 16.87 -25.23
C SER A 154 9.90 16.83 -26.21
N ASP A 155 11.00 17.49 -25.84
CA ASP A 155 12.27 17.53 -26.56
C ASP A 155 13.01 16.18 -26.66
N GLY A 156 12.42 15.11 -26.11
CA GLY A 156 12.98 13.75 -26.13
C GLY A 156 13.93 13.47 -24.98
N TYR A 157 14.20 14.44 -24.10
CA TYR A 157 15.03 14.23 -22.91
C TYR A 157 14.18 13.69 -21.75
N GLN A 158 14.46 12.44 -21.37
CA GLN A 158 13.74 11.76 -20.29
C GLN A 158 13.71 12.58 -18.99
N LEU A 159 14.80 13.24 -18.62
CA LEU A 159 14.85 14.06 -17.39
C LEU A 159 13.76 15.13 -17.37
N ASN A 160 13.49 15.77 -18.51
CA ASN A 160 12.50 16.83 -18.62
C ASN A 160 11.09 16.30 -18.45
N ASP A 161 10.80 15.09 -18.93
CA ASP A 161 9.51 14.43 -18.72
C ASP A 161 9.27 14.13 -17.23
N TYR A 162 10.29 13.65 -16.52
CA TYR A 162 10.23 13.37 -15.07
C TYR A 162 10.04 14.66 -14.27
N GLU A 163 10.83 15.69 -14.54
CA GLU A 163 10.70 16.99 -13.88
C GLU A 163 9.31 17.60 -14.14
N LEU A 164 8.85 17.61 -15.38
CA LEU A 164 7.54 18.14 -15.76
C LEU A 164 6.41 17.39 -15.05
N SER A 165 6.50 16.07 -14.97
CA SER A 165 5.50 15.25 -14.29
C SER A 165 5.43 15.54 -12.78
N TYR A 166 6.58 15.74 -12.13
CA TYR A 166 6.64 16.13 -10.72
C TYR A 166 6.05 17.53 -10.51
N ARG A 167 6.44 18.51 -11.35
CA ARG A 167 5.92 19.87 -11.28
C ARG A 167 4.39 19.93 -11.44
N ARG A 168 3.81 19.07 -12.28
CA ARG A 168 2.34 18.94 -12.40
C ARG A 168 1.71 18.40 -11.12
N ALA A 169 2.30 17.36 -10.52
CA ALA A 169 1.81 16.80 -9.25
C ALA A 169 1.89 17.82 -8.11
N TYR A 170 3.00 18.55 -8.05
CA TYR A 170 3.19 19.66 -7.12
C TYR A 170 2.15 20.76 -7.33
N SER A 171 1.88 21.13 -8.59
CA SER A 171 0.87 22.14 -8.92
C SER A 171 -0.54 21.72 -8.51
N LEU A 172 -0.87 20.43 -8.66
CA LEU A 172 -2.13 19.85 -8.18
C LEU A 172 -2.26 19.94 -6.67
N TRP A 173 -1.23 19.50 -5.94
CA TRP A 173 -1.19 19.62 -4.49
C TRP A 173 -1.28 21.07 -4.02
N ASN A 174 -0.56 21.99 -4.66
CA ASN A 174 -0.56 23.40 -4.30
C ASN A 174 -1.92 24.06 -4.55
N TYR A 175 -2.57 23.71 -5.66
CA TYR A 175 -3.94 24.14 -5.95
C TYR A 175 -4.94 23.64 -4.90
N TRP A 176 -4.85 22.37 -4.50
CA TRP A 176 -5.70 21.84 -3.43
C TRP A 176 -5.45 22.55 -2.10
N LYS A 177 -4.19 22.78 -1.75
CA LYS A 177 -3.82 23.50 -0.53
C LYS A 177 -4.36 24.93 -0.52
N SER A 178 -4.34 25.63 -1.66
CA SER A 178 -4.84 27.01 -1.76
C SER A 178 -6.36 27.13 -1.58
N ILE A 179 -7.11 26.06 -1.82
CA ILE A 179 -8.57 25.99 -1.60
C ILE A 179 -8.97 25.29 -0.28
N GLY A 180 -8.01 25.09 0.64
CA GLY A 180 -8.25 24.52 1.96
C GLY A 180 -8.20 22.99 2.05
N ILE A 181 -7.78 22.30 0.98
CA ILE A 181 -7.58 20.86 0.97
C ILE A 181 -6.12 20.58 1.32
N ASN A 182 -5.85 20.43 2.63
CA ASN A 182 -4.52 20.19 3.14
C ASN A 182 -4.41 18.81 3.83
N PHE A 183 -3.77 17.85 3.16
CA PHE A 183 -3.52 16.51 3.70
C PHE A 183 -2.38 16.46 4.73
N GLU A 184 -1.63 17.56 4.89
CA GLU A 184 -0.58 17.73 5.90
C GLU A 184 -1.08 18.48 7.15
N ALA A 185 -2.39 18.78 7.23
CA ALA A 185 -2.95 19.47 8.39
C ALA A 185 -2.85 18.62 9.66
N ASP A 186 -2.75 19.25 10.83
CA ASP A 186 -2.54 18.59 12.13
C ASP A 186 -3.54 17.46 12.43
N ARG A 187 -4.79 17.60 11.96
CA ARG A 187 -5.84 16.56 12.06
C ARG A 187 -5.50 15.23 11.39
N TYR A 188 -4.49 15.21 10.51
CA TYR A 188 -4.00 14.03 9.80
C TYR A 188 -2.60 13.58 10.28
N ASN A 189 -2.06 14.23 11.31
CA ASN A 189 -0.76 13.87 11.88
C ASN A 189 -0.79 12.42 12.41
N GLY A 190 0.25 11.64 12.08
CA GLY A 190 0.32 10.20 12.39
C GLY A 190 -0.67 9.31 11.63
N LEU A 191 -1.53 9.88 10.78
CA LEU A 191 -2.45 9.16 9.90
C LEU A 191 -1.97 9.16 8.45
N VAL A 192 -1.58 10.31 7.91
CA VAL A 192 -1.22 10.46 6.50
C VAL A 192 0.27 10.77 6.36
N ASP A 193 0.95 9.95 5.57
CA ASP A 193 2.27 10.22 5.01
C ASP A 193 2.07 10.60 3.53
N LEU A 194 2.19 11.89 3.21
CA LEU A 194 1.93 12.41 1.87
C LEU A 194 3.22 12.42 1.03
N GLN A 195 3.17 11.86 -0.18
CA GLN A 195 4.24 11.95 -1.16
C GLN A 195 3.75 12.56 -2.47
N ILE A 196 4.50 13.55 -2.95
CA ILE A 196 4.32 14.15 -4.27
C ILE A 196 5.38 13.58 -5.20
N ALA A 197 4.98 12.97 -6.31
CA ALA A 197 5.88 12.23 -7.19
C ALA A 197 5.71 12.58 -8.67
N GLY A 198 6.78 12.35 -9.44
CA GLY A 198 6.76 12.44 -10.90
C GLY A 198 7.18 11.12 -11.53
N ASN A 199 6.30 10.51 -12.32
CA ASN A 199 6.56 9.23 -12.99
C ASN A 199 7.20 9.40 -14.39
N GLY A 200 7.35 10.63 -14.84
CA GLY A 200 7.81 10.97 -16.19
C GLY A 200 6.98 10.30 -17.26
N TRP A 201 7.65 9.80 -18.29
CA TRP A 201 7.03 8.97 -19.33
C TRP A 201 7.05 7.46 -19.00
N GLY A 202 7.59 7.03 -17.86
CA GLY A 202 7.70 5.61 -17.52
C GLY A 202 6.45 5.04 -16.83
N GLY A 203 6.63 3.87 -16.21
CA GLY A 203 5.69 3.26 -15.28
C GLY A 203 4.63 2.34 -15.90
N VAL A 204 3.93 1.61 -15.03
CA VAL A 204 2.90 0.64 -15.40
C VAL A 204 1.59 1.31 -15.83
N GLY A 205 0.83 0.67 -16.73
CA GLY A 205 -0.48 1.15 -17.18
C GLY A 205 -0.42 2.36 -18.12
N ARG A 206 0.65 2.53 -18.89
CA ARG A 206 0.65 3.48 -20.00
C ARG A 206 -0.33 3.04 -21.08
N PHE A 207 -0.97 4.03 -21.71
CA PHE A 207 -1.63 3.80 -22.99
C PHE A 207 -0.55 3.45 -24.03
N PRO A 208 -0.72 2.34 -24.76
CA PRO A 208 0.26 1.92 -25.75
C PRO A 208 0.34 2.94 -26.87
N ARG A 209 1.54 3.07 -27.43
CA ARG A 209 1.78 3.91 -28.61
C ARG A 209 0.96 3.38 -29.77
N ASP A 210 0.10 4.24 -30.34
CA ASP A 210 -0.61 3.95 -31.58
C ASP A 210 0.37 4.20 -32.76
N PRO A 211 0.69 3.18 -33.57
CA PRO A 211 1.57 3.33 -34.73
C PRO A 211 1.04 4.32 -35.78
N LYS A 212 -0.28 4.50 -35.86
CA LYS A 212 -0.95 5.39 -36.83
C LYS A 212 -1.17 6.79 -36.29
N ASN A 213 -1.20 6.96 -34.96
CA ASN A 213 -1.38 8.27 -34.33
C ASN A 213 -0.65 8.38 -32.98
N HIS A 214 0.67 8.54 -33.05
CA HIS A 214 1.53 8.63 -31.89
C HIS A 214 1.12 9.79 -30.95
N TYR A 215 0.79 10.95 -31.51
CA TYR A 215 0.41 12.11 -30.73
C TYR A 215 -0.85 11.86 -29.88
N LYS A 216 -1.92 11.31 -30.49
CA LYS A 216 -3.19 11.06 -29.79
C LYS A 216 -3.08 9.99 -28.70
N SER A 217 -2.18 9.02 -28.84
CA SER A 217 -1.95 8.00 -27.80
C SER A 217 -1.14 8.56 -26.63
N GLU A 218 -0.14 9.40 -26.90
CA GLU A 218 0.72 9.96 -25.86
C GLU A 218 0.06 11.03 -25.00
N VAL A 219 -0.83 11.87 -25.56
CA VAL A 219 -1.54 12.88 -24.75
C VAL A 219 -2.38 12.25 -23.63
N LYS A 220 -2.91 11.03 -23.82
CA LYS A 220 -3.63 10.27 -22.78
C LYS A 220 -2.73 9.86 -21.61
N ASN A 221 -1.42 9.90 -21.79
CA ASN A 221 -0.46 9.62 -20.73
C ASN A 221 -0.17 10.84 -19.84
N GLN A 222 -0.72 12.02 -20.16
CA GLN A 222 -0.74 13.19 -19.27
C GLN A 222 -1.87 13.03 -18.26
N ARG A 223 -1.58 12.40 -17.13
CA ARG A 223 -2.59 12.09 -16.10
C ARG A 223 -2.04 12.24 -14.70
N PHE A 224 -2.95 12.33 -13.76
CA PHE A 224 -2.63 12.18 -12.35
C PHE A 224 -2.97 10.78 -11.86
N ILE A 225 -2.14 10.30 -10.96
CA ILE A 225 -2.27 9.01 -10.28
C ILE A 225 -2.35 9.32 -8.78
N ILE A 226 -3.35 8.74 -8.13
CA ILE A 226 -3.55 8.82 -6.68
C ILE A 226 -3.50 7.40 -6.12
N GLN A 227 -2.67 7.19 -5.09
CA GLN A 227 -2.60 5.92 -4.37
C GLN A 227 -2.78 6.16 -2.89
N ILE A 228 -3.51 5.26 -2.23
CA ILE A 228 -3.71 5.25 -0.78
C ILE A 228 -3.33 3.85 -0.32
N VAL A 229 -2.19 3.74 0.34
CA VAL A 229 -1.62 2.45 0.77
C VAL A 229 -1.61 2.37 2.29
N PRO A 230 -2.30 1.40 2.90
CA PRO A 230 -2.26 1.23 4.36
C PRO A 230 -0.88 0.74 4.81
N LYS A 231 -0.38 1.35 5.90
CA LYS A 231 0.80 0.97 6.65
C LYS A 231 0.33 0.44 8.00
N ILE A 232 0.45 -0.86 8.20
CA ILE A 232 -0.07 -1.57 9.37
C ILE A 232 1.12 -1.95 10.26
N GLY A 233 1.21 -1.33 11.44
CA GLY A 233 2.15 -1.74 12.48
C GLY A 233 1.76 -3.07 13.12
N LYS A 234 2.62 -3.62 13.97
CA LYS A 234 2.26 -4.82 14.75
C LYS A 234 1.18 -4.47 15.77
N ALA A 235 0.23 -5.37 15.97
CA ALA A 235 -0.61 -5.34 17.17
C ALA A 235 0.31 -5.59 18.39
N ASN A 236 0.12 -4.81 19.46
CA ASN A 236 0.85 -5.00 20.72
C ASN A 236 0.36 -6.25 21.45
#